data_AF-A0A516NML6-F1
#
_entry.id   AF-A0A516NML6-F1
#
_cell.length_a   1.000
_cell.length_b   1.000
_cell.length_c   1.000
_cell.angle_alpha   90.00
_cell.angle_beta   90.00
_cell.angle_gamma   90.00
#
_symmetry.space_group_name_H-M   'P 1'
#
loop_
_entity.id
_entity.type
_entity.pdbx_description
1 polymer ?
#
loop_
_entity_poly.entity_id
_entity_poly.type
_entity_poly.pdbx_seq_one_letter_code
_entity_poly.pdbx_strand_id
1 'polypeptide(L)'
;MTDSPSNPHDAYFRHVMSRPADVAGELRAMLPASVVTRLDWDALVLQPCSFVSQRLRSRYSDLLFRTRLDGHEALVYLLVEHQSRPDPLMPMRMLEYLVAIWNRYLGDHSQARMLPVVIPLVVHASPDGRRWEVPTELSEVIDIDPATRDALGACLPRFRFLLDDLTAQSVPTYILTVGNTSDSDLGPVVDRLGPEVKEVIVTAAEQLRAEGEARGAARGRAELLFEQLTLKFGPLAAEVESTVRGADSARLRVWAARVLTADSIDAVFE
;
A
#
# COMPACT_ATOMS: atom_id res chain seq x y z
N MET A 1 14.30 -26.20 20.38
CA MET A 1 12.82 -26.09 20.38
C MET A 1 12.44 -25.57 19.01
N THR A 2 11.64 -26.35 18.31
CA THR A 2 11.26 -26.18 16.91
C THR A 2 10.23 -25.06 16.78
N ASP A 3 10.63 -23.91 16.23
CA ASP A 3 9.69 -22.86 15.81
C ASP A 3 8.90 -23.39 14.60
N SER A 4 7.62 -23.69 14.82
CA SER A 4 6.67 -24.10 13.79
C SER A 4 6.52 -23.00 12.74
N PRO A 5 6.71 -23.29 11.43
CA PRO A 5 6.57 -22.27 10.40
C PRO A 5 5.11 -22.09 9.98
N SER A 6 4.78 -20.85 9.58
CA SER A 6 3.56 -20.45 8.86
C SER A 6 2.32 -20.19 9.71
N ASN A 7 2.23 -18.98 10.27
CA ASN A 7 0.92 -18.39 10.56
C ASN A 7 0.15 -18.27 9.21
N PRO A 8 -1.08 -18.79 9.07
CA PRO A 8 -1.89 -18.70 7.85
C PRO A 8 -2.00 -17.27 7.28
N HIS A 9 -1.98 -16.27 8.16
CA HIS A 9 -1.98 -14.85 7.79
C HIS A 9 -0.70 -14.43 7.05
N ASP A 10 0.46 -14.94 7.46
CA ASP A 10 1.75 -14.62 6.83
C ASP A 10 1.81 -15.15 5.40
N ALA A 11 1.28 -16.37 5.20
CA ALA A 11 1.23 -17.02 3.90
C ALA A 11 0.27 -16.31 2.95
N TYR A 12 -0.90 -15.87 3.44
CA TYR A 12 -1.86 -15.09 2.65
C TYR A 12 -1.31 -13.72 2.28
N PHE A 13 -0.77 -12.99 3.26
CA PHE A 13 -0.19 -11.67 3.02
C PHE A 13 0.97 -11.73 2.04
N ARG A 14 1.85 -12.73 2.19
CA ARG A 14 2.92 -12.99 1.22
C ARG A 14 2.38 -13.29 -0.17
N HIS A 15 1.29 -14.06 -0.27
CA HIS A 15 0.68 -14.40 -1.55
C HIS A 15 0.16 -13.15 -2.27
N VAL A 16 -0.54 -12.26 -1.56
CA VAL A 16 -1.03 -10.99 -2.11
C VAL A 16 0.15 -10.09 -2.48
N MET A 17 1.03 -9.81 -1.53
CA MET A 17 2.16 -8.91 -1.76
C MET A 17 3.20 -9.45 -2.74
N SER A 18 3.14 -10.73 -3.13
CA SER A 18 3.99 -11.24 -4.21
C SER A 18 3.58 -10.71 -5.60
N ARG A 19 2.36 -10.16 -5.75
CA ARG A 19 1.87 -9.58 -7.00
C ARG A 19 2.42 -8.16 -7.16
N PRO A 20 3.03 -7.81 -8.31
CA PRO A 20 3.54 -6.47 -8.57
C PRO A 20 2.50 -5.35 -8.42
N ALA A 21 1.23 -5.61 -8.77
CA ALA A 21 0.16 -4.62 -8.66
C ALA A 21 -0.10 -4.19 -7.21
N ASP A 22 -0.08 -5.14 -6.28
CA ASP A 22 -0.38 -4.91 -4.86
C ASP A 22 0.77 -4.11 -4.20
N VAL A 23 2.02 -4.47 -4.49
CA VAL A 23 3.21 -3.70 -4.05
C VAL A 23 3.29 -2.33 -4.71
N ALA A 24 2.82 -2.19 -5.95
CA ALA A 24 2.75 -0.88 -6.58
C ALA A 24 1.73 0.05 -5.90
N GLY A 25 0.62 -0.48 -5.37
CA GLY A 25 -0.31 0.29 -4.54
C GLY A 25 0.36 0.81 -3.28
N GLU A 26 1.07 -0.07 -2.60
CA GLU A 26 1.79 0.23 -1.36
C GLU A 26 2.90 1.28 -1.57
N LEU A 27 3.73 1.12 -2.60
CA LEU A 27 4.77 2.09 -2.94
C LEU A 27 4.21 3.47 -3.28
N ARG A 28 3.02 3.55 -3.90
CA ARG A 28 2.37 4.82 -4.20
C ARG A 28 1.87 5.54 -2.95
N ALA A 29 1.46 4.80 -1.92
CA ALA A 29 1.05 5.36 -0.64
C ALA A 29 2.25 5.87 0.17
N MET A 30 3.36 5.14 0.14
CA MET A 30 4.50 5.37 1.04
C MET A 30 5.60 6.28 0.48
N LEU A 31 5.75 6.35 -0.84
CA LEU A 31 6.82 7.16 -1.45
C LEU A 31 6.38 8.60 -1.72
N PRO A 32 7.31 9.58 -1.67
CA PRO A 32 7.04 10.92 -2.13
C PRO A 32 6.54 10.93 -3.58
N ALA A 33 5.56 11.77 -3.91
CA ALA A 33 4.98 11.88 -5.25
C ALA A 33 6.06 12.07 -6.34
N SER A 34 7.14 12.79 -6.02
CA SER A 34 8.26 13.00 -6.93
C SER A 34 9.02 11.71 -7.29
N VAL A 35 9.04 10.70 -6.43
CA VAL A 35 9.67 9.40 -6.70
C VAL A 35 8.68 8.49 -7.42
N VAL A 36 7.40 8.52 -7.02
CA VAL A 36 6.31 7.75 -7.64
C VAL A 36 6.22 7.99 -9.16
N THR A 37 6.38 9.24 -9.60
CA THR A 37 6.32 9.58 -11.04
C THR A 37 7.54 9.11 -11.84
N ARG A 38 8.61 8.69 -11.19
CA ARG A 38 9.89 8.31 -11.80
C ARG A 38 10.16 6.80 -11.80
N LEU A 39 9.36 6.04 -11.05
CA LEU A 39 9.42 4.58 -11.03
C LEU A 39 8.77 3.99 -12.28
N ASP A 40 9.44 2.97 -12.84
CA ASP A 40 8.93 2.17 -13.95
C ASP A 40 8.04 1.04 -13.42
N TRP A 41 6.73 1.31 -13.34
CA TRP A 41 5.74 0.37 -12.81
C TRP A 41 5.60 -0.90 -13.65
N ASP A 42 5.84 -0.81 -14.97
CA ASP A 42 5.74 -1.94 -15.90
C ASP A 42 6.96 -2.88 -15.77
N ALA A 43 8.11 -2.35 -15.34
CA ALA A 43 9.30 -3.13 -15.05
C ALA A 43 9.33 -3.75 -13.65
N LEU A 44 8.28 -3.60 -12.83
CA LEU A 44 8.22 -4.12 -11.47
C LEU A 44 8.04 -5.65 -11.48
N VAL A 45 9.09 -6.39 -11.13
CA VAL A 45 9.12 -7.85 -11.22
C VAL A 45 9.68 -8.47 -9.93
N LEU A 46 8.92 -9.41 -9.36
CA LEU A 46 9.33 -10.19 -8.18
C LEU A 46 10.61 -10.98 -8.46
N GLN A 47 11.55 -10.93 -7.52
CA GLN A 47 12.83 -11.63 -7.55
C GLN A 47 12.90 -12.71 -6.47
N PRO A 48 13.60 -13.83 -6.72
CA PRO A 48 13.86 -14.84 -5.69
C PRO A 48 14.68 -14.24 -4.53
N CYS A 49 14.14 -14.30 -3.31
CA CYS A 49 14.78 -13.79 -2.07
C CYS A 49 15.65 -14.85 -1.35
N SER A 50 15.95 -15.98 -1.98
CA SER A 50 16.57 -17.17 -1.37
C SER A 50 18.03 -17.00 -0.90
N PHE A 51 18.64 -15.86 -1.24
CA PHE A 51 20.06 -15.54 -1.05
C PHE A 51 20.35 -14.80 0.26
N VAL A 52 19.31 -14.34 0.94
CA VAL A 52 19.44 -13.67 2.22
C VAL A 52 19.84 -14.71 3.27
N SER A 53 21.01 -14.48 3.88
CA SER A 53 21.79 -15.35 4.80
C SER A 53 21.00 -16.44 5.55
N GLN A 54 21.61 -17.61 5.73
CA GLN A 54 21.05 -18.71 6.55
C GLN A 54 20.68 -18.29 7.99
N ARG A 55 21.28 -17.21 8.54
CA ARG A 55 20.92 -16.65 9.85
C ARG A 55 19.60 -15.86 9.87
N LEU A 56 19.14 -15.39 8.71
CA LEU A 56 17.92 -14.57 8.55
C LEU A 56 16.73 -15.40 8.05
N ARG A 57 16.94 -16.68 7.72
CA ARG A 57 15.93 -17.59 7.14
C ARG A 57 14.79 -17.98 8.08
N SER A 58 14.94 -17.77 9.37
CA SER A 58 14.06 -18.41 10.35
C SER A 58 12.72 -17.72 10.54
N ARG A 59 12.46 -16.52 9.95
CA ARG A 59 11.36 -15.69 10.47
C ARG A 59 10.40 -14.95 9.54
N TYR A 60 10.60 -14.72 8.23
CA TYR A 60 9.73 -13.72 7.56
C TYR A 60 9.32 -13.95 6.10
N SER A 61 8.21 -13.28 5.77
CA SER A 61 7.58 -13.13 4.46
C SER A 61 8.29 -12.08 3.59
N ASP A 62 9.61 -12.21 3.43
CA ASP A 62 10.42 -11.27 2.66
C ASP A 62 10.13 -11.33 1.17
N LEU A 63 10.00 -10.16 0.55
CA LEU A 63 9.80 -10.00 -0.87
C LEU A 63 10.80 -8.98 -1.43
N LEU A 64 11.34 -9.29 -2.60
CA LEU A 64 12.25 -8.41 -3.31
C LEU A 64 11.71 -8.19 -4.71
N PHE A 65 11.57 -6.95 -5.12
CA PHE A 65 11.21 -6.59 -6.49
C PHE A 65 12.34 -5.85 -7.15
N ARG A 66 12.44 -6.03 -8.46
CA ARG A 66 13.30 -5.24 -9.34
C ARG A 66 12.43 -4.35 -10.20
N THR A 67 12.89 -3.12 -10.44
CA THR A 67 12.25 -2.11 -11.29
C THR A 67 13.35 -1.15 -11.80
N ARG A 68 12.95 0.00 -12.34
CA ARG A 68 13.84 1.11 -12.69
C ARG A 68 13.36 2.40 -12.06
N LEU A 69 14.30 3.27 -11.72
CA LEU A 69 14.07 4.64 -11.28
C LEU A 69 14.91 5.55 -12.18
N ASP A 70 14.27 6.45 -12.93
CA ASP A 70 14.94 7.32 -13.90
C ASP A 70 15.89 6.54 -14.84
N GLY A 71 15.45 5.36 -15.30
CA GLY A 71 16.22 4.47 -16.18
C GLY A 71 17.33 3.65 -15.51
N HIS A 72 17.62 3.87 -14.23
CA HIS A 72 18.61 3.11 -13.46
C HIS A 72 17.95 1.92 -12.76
N GLU A 73 18.68 0.83 -12.57
CA GLU A 73 18.15 -0.31 -11.81
C GLU A 73 17.84 0.09 -10.37
N ALA A 74 16.64 -0.29 -9.92
CA ALA A 74 16.16 -0.06 -8.57
C ALA A 74 15.54 -1.34 -8.02
N LEU A 75 15.67 -1.52 -6.71
CA LEU A 75 15.18 -2.66 -5.98
C LEU A 75 14.23 -2.17 -4.89
N VAL A 76 13.20 -2.96 -4.61
CA VAL A 76 12.26 -2.73 -3.51
C VAL A 76 12.33 -3.94 -2.61
N TYR A 77 12.81 -3.76 -1.39
CA TYR A 77 12.84 -4.82 -0.39
C TYR A 77 11.70 -4.58 0.60
N LEU A 78 10.75 -5.51 0.61
CA LEU A 78 9.57 -5.48 1.46
C LEU A 78 9.70 -6.56 2.54
N LEU A 79 9.70 -6.12 3.78
CA LEU A 79 9.63 -6.96 4.96
C LEU A 79 8.22 -6.88 5.55
N VAL A 80 7.62 -8.03 5.76
CA VAL A 80 6.30 -8.13 6.40
C VAL A 80 6.51 -8.61 7.83
N GLU A 81 6.22 -7.75 8.78
CA GLU A 81 6.36 -8.00 10.21
C GLU A 81 4.98 -8.28 10.81
N HIS A 82 4.73 -9.53 11.22
CA HIS A 82 3.47 -9.96 11.82
C HIS A 82 3.64 -10.33 13.30
N GLN A 83 4.51 -9.61 14.00
CA GLN A 83 4.77 -9.82 15.43
C GLN A 83 3.93 -8.90 16.31
N SER A 84 3.56 -9.41 17.48
CA SER A 84 2.89 -8.62 18.52
C SER A 84 3.79 -7.53 19.11
N ARG A 85 5.13 -7.66 19.00
CA ARG A 85 6.11 -6.66 19.43
C ARG A 85 7.13 -6.38 18.34
N PRO A 86 7.27 -5.12 17.90
CA PRO A 86 8.34 -4.71 17.00
C PRO A 86 9.73 -4.98 17.58
N ASP A 87 10.67 -5.35 16.70
CA ASP A 87 12.09 -5.51 17.03
C ASP A 87 12.77 -4.14 17.18
N PRO A 88 13.29 -3.76 18.36
CA PRO A 88 13.97 -2.47 18.54
C PRO A 88 15.19 -2.25 17.65
N LEU A 89 15.81 -3.34 17.17
CA LEU A 89 16.95 -3.30 16.26
C LEU A 89 16.55 -3.48 14.78
N MET A 90 15.28 -3.25 14.44
CA MET A 90 14.79 -3.29 13.06
C MET A 90 15.65 -2.48 12.08
N PRO A 91 16.14 -1.25 12.42
CA PRO A 91 17.01 -0.51 11.50
C PRO A 91 18.30 -1.27 11.16
N MET A 92 18.91 -1.95 12.15
CA MET A 92 20.11 -2.77 11.94
C MET A 92 19.79 -3.97 11.06
N ARG A 93 18.68 -4.66 11.34
CA ARG A 93 18.22 -5.82 10.56
C ARG A 93 17.96 -5.43 9.10
N MET A 94 17.28 -4.30 8.87
CA MET A 94 17.05 -3.76 7.53
C MET A 94 18.35 -3.39 6.81
N LEU A 95 19.33 -2.82 7.51
CA LEU A 95 20.64 -2.56 6.91
C LEU A 95 21.35 -3.85 6.49
N GLU A 96 21.29 -4.92 7.31
CA GLU A 96 21.87 -6.22 6.95
C GLU A 96 21.27 -6.78 5.65
N TYR A 97 19.95 -6.66 5.47
CA TYR A 97 19.28 -7.06 4.23
C TYR A 97 19.77 -6.25 3.02
N LEU A 98 19.85 -4.92 3.15
CA LEU A 98 20.32 -4.04 2.07
C LEU A 98 21.77 -4.36 1.68
N VAL A 99 22.65 -4.54 2.67
CA VAL A 99 24.04 -4.94 2.43
C VAL A 99 24.11 -6.31 1.74
N ALA A 100 23.28 -7.27 2.13
CA ALA A 100 23.22 -8.57 1.46
C ALA A 100 22.78 -8.46 0.00
N ILE A 101 21.78 -7.63 -0.28
CA ILE A 101 21.28 -7.34 -1.64
C ILE A 101 22.37 -6.69 -2.49
N TRP A 102 23.06 -5.67 -1.97
CA TRP A 102 24.13 -4.99 -2.68
C TRP A 102 25.35 -5.88 -2.91
N ASN A 103 25.75 -6.69 -1.93
CA ASN A 103 26.84 -7.64 -2.11
C ASN A 103 26.54 -8.66 -3.21
N ARG A 104 25.29 -9.13 -3.31
CA ARG A 104 24.86 -9.96 -4.44
C ARG A 104 24.95 -9.19 -5.76
N TYR A 105 24.40 -7.97 -5.80
CA TYR A 105 24.45 -7.14 -7.00
C TYR A 105 25.89 -6.95 -7.51
N LEU A 106 26.83 -6.64 -6.62
CA LEU A 106 28.25 -6.48 -6.95
C LEU A 106 28.90 -7.80 -7.41
N GLY A 107 28.47 -8.94 -6.87
CA GLY A 107 28.90 -10.26 -7.34
C GLY A 107 28.43 -10.57 -8.76
N ASP A 108 27.18 -10.21 -9.08
CA ASP A 108 26.59 -10.38 -10.40
C ASP A 108 27.10 -9.33 -11.41
N HIS A 109 27.57 -8.16 -10.93
CA HIS A 109 28.04 -7.03 -11.73
C HIS A 109 29.46 -6.61 -11.34
N SER A 110 30.46 -7.41 -11.71
CA SER A 110 31.88 -7.21 -11.32
C SER A 110 32.50 -5.85 -11.72
N GLN A 111 31.92 -5.16 -12.71
CA GLN A 111 32.38 -3.84 -13.15
C GLN A 111 31.60 -2.68 -12.51
N ALA A 112 30.57 -2.96 -11.71
CA ALA A 112 29.80 -1.94 -11.04
C ALA A 112 30.71 -1.09 -10.12
N ARG A 113 30.52 0.22 -10.19
CA ARG A 113 31.18 1.22 -9.31
C ARG A 113 30.18 1.95 -8.43
N MET A 114 28.89 1.71 -8.65
CA MET A 114 27.78 2.31 -7.93
C MET A 114 26.78 1.21 -7.57
N LEU A 115 26.07 1.40 -6.46
CA LEU A 115 25.04 0.50 -5.99
C LEU A 115 23.68 0.94 -6.52
N PRO A 116 22.78 -0.01 -6.88
CA PRO A 116 21.41 0.34 -7.21
C PRO A 116 20.70 0.86 -5.95
N VAL A 117 19.69 1.70 -6.17
CA VAL A 117 18.79 2.10 -5.09
C VAL A 117 18.08 0.85 -4.58
N VAL A 118 18.03 0.68 -3.25
CA VAL A 118 17.14 -0.28 -2.59
C VAL A 118 16.18 0.53 -1.74
N ILE A 119 14.88 0.38 -1.98
CA ILE A 119 13.81 1.00 -1.20
C ILE A 119 13.41 0.00 -0.09
N PRO A 120 13.82 0.25 1.18
CA PRO A 120 13.43 -0.57 2.31
C PRO A 120 12.01 -0.21 2.79
N LEU A 121 11.12 -1.19 2.77
CA LEU A 121 9.76 -1.06 3.29
C LEU A 121 9.48 -2.14 4.33
N VAL A 122 8.91 -1.73 5.44
CA VAL A 122 8.37 -2.62 6.48
C VAL A 122 6.87 -2.40 6.53
N VAL A 123 6.09 -3.46 6.33
CA VAL A 123 4.67 -3.46 6.67
C VAL A 123 4.51 -4.17 8.00
N HIS A 124 4.05 -3.42 9.00
CA HIS A 124 3.77 -3.93 10.34
C HIS A 124 2.30 -4.20 10.50
N ALA A 125 1.98 -5.43 10.88
CA ALA A 125 0.65 -5.84 11.27
C ALA A 125 0.73 -6.49 12.65
N SER A 126 0.11 -5.88 13.66
CA SER A 126 0.03 -6.47 14.99
C SER A 126 -1.29 -7.20 15.18
N PRO A 127 -1.29 -8.49 15.57
CA PRO A 127 -2.52 -9.21 15.94
C PRO A 127 -3.29 -8.54 17.08
N ASP A 128 -2.58 -7.85 17.98
CA ASP A 128 -3.15 -7.18 19.16
C ASP A 128 -3.45 -5.69 18.89
N GLY A 129 -3.32 -5.20 17.65
CA GLY A 129 -3.50 -3.79 17.30
C GLY A 129 -2.45 -2.85 17.89
N ARG A 130 -1.30 -3.37 18.34
CA ARG A 130 -0.22 -2.56 18.92
C ARG A 130 0.55 -1.83 17.84
N ARG A 131 0.54 -0.49 17.93
CA ARG A 131 1.32 0.43 17.11
C ARG A 131 2.81 0.15 17.17
N TRP A 132 3.49 0.56 16.11
CA TRP A 132 4.94 0.58 16.04
C TRP A 132 5.50 1.69 16.93
N GLU A 133 6.28 1.30 17.94
CA GLU A 133 6.82 2.23 18.95
C GLU A 133 8.36 2.19 19.02
N VAL A 134 9.02 1.58 18.03
CA VAL A 134 10.48 1.43 18.00
C VAL A 134 11.13 2.27 16.89
N PRO A 135 12.45 2.55 16.96
CA PRO A 135 13.14 3.34 15.95
C PRO A 135 13.00 2.85 14.51
N THR A 136 12.99 3.79 13.57
CA THR A 136 13.01 3.52 12.12
C THR A 136 14.31 3.95 11.43
N GLU A 137 15.18 4.67 12.15
CA GLU A 137 16.47 5.15 11.66
C GLU A 137 17.63 4.51 12.45
N LEU A 138 18.69 4.13 11.74
CA LEU A 138 19.84 3.44 12.34
C LEU A 138 20.57 4.30 13.37
N SER A 139 20.66 5.61 13.15
CA SER A 139 21.33 6.49 14.11
C SER A 139 20.65 6.46 15.48
N GLU A 140 19.33 6.28 15.55
CA GLU A 140 18.56 6.28 16.80
C GLU A 140 18.89 5.09 17.71
N VAL A 141 19.40 3.99 17.15
CA VAL A 141 19.79 2.79 17.93
C VAL A 141 21.26 2.77 18.34
N ILE A 142 22.04 3.80 17.96
CA ILE A 142 23.44 3.93 18.36
C ILE A 142 23.49 4.50 19.79
N ASP A 143 24.09 3.76 20.71
CA ASP A 143 24.26 4.17 22.11
C ASP A 143 25.41 5.19 22.26
N ILE A 144 25.06 6.47 22.13
CA ILE A 144 25.97 7.62 22.32
C ILE A 144 25.20 8.80 22.93
N ASP A 145 25.90 9.63 23.69
CA ASP A 145 25.32 10.82 24.31
C ASP A 145 24.97 11.90 23.26
N PRO A 146 24.01 12.81 23.55
CA PRO A 146 23.57 13.82 22.60
C PRO A 146 24.68 14.76 22.10
N ALA A 147 25.63 15.16 22.96
CA ALA A 147 26.68 16.09 22.55
C ALA A 147 27.66 15.42 21.57
N THR A 148 28.03 14.17 21.83
CA THR A 148 28.84 13.37 20.91
C THR A 148 28.09 13.08 19.61
N ARG A 149 26.78 12.82 19.67
CA ARG A 149 25.94 12.60 18.48
C ARG A 149 25.94 13.81 17.56
N ASP A 150 25.75 15.00 18.13
CA ASP A 150 25.77 16.26 17.36
C ASP A 150 27.17 16.52 16.77
N ALA A 151 28.22 16.27 17.55
CA ALA A 151 29.61 16.43 17.10
C ALA A 151 29.98 15.45 15.97
N LEU A 152 29.51 14.20 16.04
CA LEU A 152 29.75 13.19 15.00
C LEU A 152 28.92 13.47 13.74
N GLY A 153 27.69 13.97 13.88
CA GLY A 153 26.85 14.44 12.78
C GLY A 153 26.88 13.54 11.55
N ALA A 154 27.54 13.99 10.48
CA ALA A 154 27.65 13.29 9.20
C ALA A 154 28.45 11.97 9.23
N CYS A 155 29.23 11.72 10.29
CA CYS A 155 29.95 10.46 10.48
C CYS A 155 29.02 9.31 10.89
N LEU A 156 27.82 9.62 11.41
CA LEU A 156 26.83 8.59 11.75
C LEU A 156 26.10 8.12 10.49
N PRO A 157 25.87 6.80 10.34
CA PRO A 157 25.19 6.26 9.17
C PRO A 157 23.71 6.70 9.18
N ARG A 158 23.32 7.43 8.13
CA ARG A 158 21.94 7.86 7.91
C ARG A 158 21.22 6.83 7.06
N PHE A 159 20.50 5.93 7.71
CA PHE A 159 19.69 4.91 7.07
C PHE A 159 18.33 4.84 7.76
N ARG A 160 17.25 5.01 6.99
CA ARG A 160 15.87 4.91 7.47
C ARG A 160 15.08 4.01 6.54
N PHE A 161 14.23 3.15 7.10
CA PHE A 161 13.25 2.40 6.33
C PHE A 161 11.88 3.07 6.34
N LEU A 162 11.08 2.78 5.31
CA LEU A 162 9.68 3.20 5.26
C LEU A 162 8.85 2.19 6.06
N LEU A 163 7.93 2.70 6.89
CA LEU A 163 7.07 1.89 7.72
C LEU A 163 5.61 2.18 7.36
N ASP A 164 4.89 1.16 6.95
CA ASP A 164 3.43 1.16 6.94
C ASP A 164 2.94 0.38 8.17
N ASP A 165 2.26 1.08 9.09
CA ASP A 165 1.76 0.53 10.34
C ASP A 165 0.24 0.33 10.23
N LEU A 166 -0.15 -0.92 9.96
CA LEU A 166 -1.54 -1.31 9.70
C LEU A 166 -2.39 -1.48 10.96
N THR A 167 -1.95 -1.04 12.13
CA THR A 167 -2.62 -1.30 13.41
C THR A 167 -4.04 -0.74 13.56
N ALA A 168 -4.51 0.08 12.62
CA ALA A 168 -5.90 0.54 12.53
C ALA A 168 -6.79 -0.25 11.53
N GLN A 169 -6.21 -1.14 10.73
CA GLN A 169 -6.91 -1.92 9.69
C GLN A 169 -6.57 -3.40 9.86
N SER A 170 -7.59 -4.27 9.88
CA SER A 170 -7.29 -5.70 9.83
C SER A 170 -6.52 -6.01 8.54
N VAL A 171 -5.49 -6.84 8.60
CA VAL A 171 -4.73 -7.32 7.43
C VAL A 171 -5.65 -7.75 6.26
N PRO A 172 -6.75 -8.48 6.49
CA PRO A 172 -7.69 -8.78 5.42
C PRO A 172 -8.40 -7.55 4.84
N THR A 173 -8.78 -6.55 5.64
CA THR A 173 -9.35 -5.29 5.16
C THR A 173 -8.36 -4.52 4.31
N TYR A 174 -7.09 -4.45 4.73
CA TYR A 174 -6.04 -3.75 3.99
C TYR A 174 -5.76 -4.43 2.64
N ILE A 175 -5.68 -5.77 2.60
CA ILE A 175 -5.54 -6.53 1.35
C ILE A 175 -6.70 -6.26 0.39
N LEU A 176 -7.93 -6.13 0.89
CA LEU A 176 -9.11 -5.83 0.06
C LEU A 176 -9.17 -4.35 -0.38
N THR A 177 -8.51 -3.45 0.35
CA THR A 177 -8.55 -2.00 0.09
C THR A 177 -7.39 -1.54 -0.81
N VAL A 178 -6.22 -2.16 -0.69
CA VAL A 178 -5.01 -1.83 -1.44
C VAL A 178 -4.72 -2.84 -2.54
N GLY A 179 -5.11 -4.11 -2.34
CA GLY A 179 -4.90 -5.16 -3.31
C GLY A 179 -5.95 -5.18 -4.41
N ASN A 180 -5.53 -5.20 -5.68
CA ASN A 180 -6.44 -5.29 -6.82
C ASN A 180 -6.85 -6.75 -7.09
N THR A 181 -7.13 -7.50 -6.01
CA THR A 181 -7.34 -8.95 -6.04
C THR A 181 -8.78 -9.28 -6.42
N SER A 182 -8.99 -10.02 -7.51
CA SER A 182 -10.31 -10.47 -7.94
C SER A 182 -10.91 -11.54 -7.00
N ASP A 183 -12.23 -11.54 -6.87
CA ASP A 183 -13.04 -12.47 -6.03
C ASP A 183 -12.66 -13.96 -6.22
N SER A 184 -12.19 -14.33 -7.42
CA SER A 184 -11.79 -15.71 -7.79
C SER A 184 -10.57 -16.22 -7.04
N ASP A 185 -9.67 -15.34 -6.60
CA ASP A 185 -8.39 -15.70 -5.99
C ASP A 185 -8.50 -15.85 -4.47
N LEU A 186 -9.62 -15.41 -3.88
CA LEU A 186 -9.84 -15.36 -2.43
C LEU A 186 -10.36 -16.69 -1.87
N GLY A 187 -11.15 -17.44 -2.66
CA GLY A 187 -11.84 -18.66 -2.21
C GLY A 187 -10.93 -19.70 -1.52
N PRO A 188 -9.83 -20.15 -2.15
CA PRO A 188 -8.96 -21.19 -1.57
C PRO A 188 -8.22 -20.76 -0.30
N VAL A 189 -8.06 -19.44 -0.08
CA VAL A 189 -7.30 -18.91 1.06
C VAL A 189 -8.22 -18.59 2.23
N VAL A 190 -9.41 -18.05 1.97
CA VAL A 190 -10.44 -17.79 2.98
C VAL A 190 -10.80 -19.05 3.77
N ASP A 191 -10.84 -20.22 3.12
CA ASP A 191 -11.15 -21.49 3.78
C ASP A 191 -10.03 -22.02 4.70
N ARG A 192 -8.80 -21.50 4.59
CA ARG A 192 -7.66 -21.88 5.44
C ARG A 192 -7.41 -20.94 6.62
N LEU A 193 -8.07 -19.79 6.66
CA LEU A 193 -7.82 -18.72 7.64
C LEU A 193 -8.67 -18.85 8.93
N GLY A 194 -9.56 -19.84 9.01
CA GLY A 194 -10.43 -20.03 10.17
C GLY A 194 -11.64 -19.09 10.19
N PRO A 195 -12.63 -19.35 11.06
CA PRO A 195 -13.94 -18.70 11.01
C PRO A 195 -13.91 -17.20 11.34
N GLU A 196 -13.09 -16.77 12.31
CA GLU A 196 -13.01 -15.36 12.74
C GLU A 196 -12.47 -14.44 11.64
N VAL A 197 -11.46 -14.90 10.90
CA VAL A 197 -10.84 -14.15 9.80
C VAL A 197 -11.75 -14.12 8.58
N LYS A 198 -12.46 -15.21 8.32
CA LYS A 198 -13.46 -15.32 7.25
C LYS A 198 -14.60 -14.31 7.46
N GLU A 199 -15.04 -14.13 8.69
CA GLU A 199 -16.07 -13.14 9.03
C GLU A 199 -15.60 -11.70 8.73
N VAL A 200 -14.38 -11.34 9.16
CA VAL A 200 -13.80 -10.02 8.88
C VAL A 200 -13.64 -9.76 7.37
N ILE A 201 -13.21 -10.76 6.60
CA ILE A 201 -13.10 -10.66 5.13
C ILE A 201 -14.48 -10.46 4.49
N VAL A 202 -15.48 -11.24 4.90
CA VAL A 202 -16.83 -11.16 4.36
C VAL A 202 -17.45 -9.80 4.65
N THR A 203 -17.35 -9.31 5.90
CA THR A 203 -17.87 -7.99 6.27
C THR A 203 -17.19 -6.86 5.49
N ALA A 204 -15.86 -6.91 5.34
CA ALA A 204 -15.13 -5.92 4.55
C ALA A 204 -15.53 -5.96 3.06
N ALA A 205 -15.70 -7.15 2.49
CA ALA A 205 -16.15 -7.33 1.11
C ALA A 205 -17.60 -6.86 0.90
N GLU A 206 -18.50 -7.11 1.86
CA GLU A 206 -19.88 -6.60 1.85
C GLU A 206 -19.92 -5.07 1.87
N GLN A 207 -19.10 -4.44 2.72
CA GLN A 207 -19.03 -2.99 2.81
C GLN A 207 -18.50 -2.37 1.51
N LEU A 208 -17.44 -2.93 0.93
CA LEU A 208 -16.90 -2.48 -0.36
C LEU A 208 -17.90 -2.65 -1.52
N ARG A 209 -18.66 -3.75 -1.54
CA ARG A 209 -19.75 -3.95 -2.52
C ARG A 209 -20.84 -2.89 -2.33
N ALA A 210 -21.29 -2.66 -1.10
CA ALA A 210 -22.30 -1.66 -0.80
C ALA A 210 -21.84 -0.23 -1.19
N GLU A 211 -20.58 0.12 -0.92
CA GLU A 211 -19.99 1.37 -1.35
C GLU A 211 -19.88 1.48 -2.88
N GLY A 212 -19.45 0.40 -3.54
CA GLY A 212 -19.36 0.31 -4.99
C GLY A 212 -20.73 0.49 -5.67
N GLU A 213 -21.76 -0.19 -5.16
CA GLU A 213 -23.14 -0.05 -5.61
C GLU A 213 -23.67 1.37 -5.38
N ALA A 214 -23.41 1.96 -4.20
CA ALA A 214 -23.81 3.32 -3.89
C ALA A 214 -23.16 4.35 -4.82
N ARG A 215 -21.85 4.20 -5.08
CA ARG A 215 -21.09 5.06 -6.01
C ARG A 215 -21.58 4.87 -7.45
N GLY A 216 -21.81 3.63 -7.88
CA GLY A 216 -22.36 3.32 -9.20
C GLY A 216 -23.76 3.91 -9.41
N ALA A 217 -24.63 3.79 -8.40
CA ALA A 217 -25.97 4.38 -8.43
C ALA A 217 -25.94 5.92 -8.45
N ALA A 218 -25.02 6.55 -7.71
CA ALA A 218 -24.83 8.00 -7.74
C ALA A 218 -24.32 8.47 -9.11
N ARG A 219 -23.31 7.79 -9.67
CA ARG A 219 -22.77 8.10 -11.00
C ARG A 219 -23.82 7.97 -12.11
N GLY A 220 -24.57 6.86 -12.13
CA GLY A 220 -25.63 6.67 -13.12
C GLY A 220 -26.74 7.72 -13.00
N ARG A 221 -27.06 8.16 -11.77
CA ARG A 221 -28.03 9.25 -11.57
C ARG A 221 -27.49 10.61 -11.99
N ALA A 222 -26.20 10.87 -11.76
CA ALA A 222 -25.53 12.09 -12.21
C ALA A 222 -25.50 12.19 -13.74
N GLU A 223 -25.15 11.09 -14.42
CA GLU A 223 -25.17 11.00 -15.90
C GLU A 223 -26.57 11.27 -16.45
N LEU A 224 -27.59 10.61 -15.91
CA LEU A 224 -28.99 10.81 -16.32
C LEU A 224 -29.49 12.23 -16.03
N LEU A 225 -29.15 12.81 -14.87
CA LEU A 225 -29.51 14.19 -14.54
C LEU A 225 -28.86 15.19 -15.51
N PHE A 226 -27.59 14.96 -15.85
CA PHE A 226 -26.87 15.79 -16.80
C PHE A 226 -27.48 15.73 -18.21
N GLU A 227 -27.90 14.56 -18.67
CA GLU A 227 -28.65 14.40 -19.92
C GLU A 227 -29.98 15.16 -19.88
N GLN A 228 -30.75 15.06 -18.80
CA GLN A 228 -32.02 15.78 -18.65
C GLN A 228 -31.85 17.29 -18.65
N LEU A 229 -30.84 17.80 -17.92
CA LEU A 229 -30.48 19.21 -17.92
C LEU A 229 -30.08 19.68 -19.32
N THR A 230 -29.29 18.88 -20.05
CA THR A 230 -28.83 19.22 -21.40
C THR A 230 -30.00 19.24 -22.39
N LEU A 231 -30.93 18.28 -22.28
CA LEU A 231 -32.13 18.21 -23.12
C LEU A 231 -33.07 19.39 -22.87
N LYS A 232 -33.22 19.83 -21.61
CA LYS A 232 -34.15 20.90 -21.24
C LYS A 232 -33.57 22.30 -21.44
N PHE A 233 -32.30 22.51 -21.12
CA PHE A 233 -31.68 23.83 -21.08
C PHE A 233 -30.60 24.05 -22.15
N GLY A 234 -30.28 23.01 -22.95
CA GLY A 234 -29.23 23.06 -23.96
C GLY A 234 -27.83 22.77 -23.37
N PRO A 235 -26.75 23.02 -24.13
CA PRO A 235 -25.39 22.75 -23.70
C PRO A 235 -25.06 23.39 -22.35
N LEU A 236 -24.58 22.58 -21.41
CA LEU A 236 -24.27 23.00 -20.04
C LEU A 236 -22.80 23.37 -19.90
N ALA A 237 -22.52 24.30 -18.98
CA ALA A 237 -21.15 24.69 -18.66
C ALA A 237 -20.42 23.58 -17.87
N ALA A 238 -19.09 23.54 -17.95
CA ALA A 238 -18.26 22.52 -17.31
C ALA A 238 -18.42 22.52 -15.77
N GLU A 239 -18.74 23.67 -15.19
CA GLU A 239 -19.00 23.86 -13.77
C GLU A 239 -20.26 23.10 -13.32
N VAL A 240 -21.28 23.04 -14.17
CA VAL A 240 -22.52 22.30 -13.91
C VAL A 240 -22.25 20.79 -13.97
N GLU A 241 -21.48 20.34 -14.94
CA GLU A 241 -21.06 18.93 -15.05
C GLU A 241 -20.27 18.49 -13.82
N SER A 242 -19.31 19.31 -13.38
CA SER A 242 -18.51 19.06 -12.18
C SER A 242 -19.38 19.00 -10.93
N THR A 243 -20.33 19.93 -10.78
CA THR A 243 -21.26 19.99 -9.65
C THR A 243 -22.17 18.75 -9.59
N VAL A 244 -22.69 18.32 -10.73
CA VAL A 244 -23.57 17.13 -10.82
C VAL A 244 -22.77 15.85 -10.54
N ARG A 245 -21.55 15.70 -11.09
CA ARG A 245 -20.72 14.52 -10.83
C ARG A 245 -20.20 14.44 -9.39
N GLY A 246 -20.01 15.58 -8.73
CA GLY A 246 -19.54 15.64 -7.34
C GLY A 246 -20.63 15.48 -6.28
N ALA A 247 -21.91 15.48 -6.67
CA ALA A 247 -23.03 15.43 -5.74
C ALA A 247 -23.34 14.01 -5.25
N ASP A 248 -23.82 13.92 -4.01
CA ASP A 248 -24.30 12.67 -3.45
C ASP A 248 -25.64 12.22 -4.06
N SER A 249 -25.98 10.95 -3.81
CA SER A 249 -27.18 10.29 -4.32
C SER A 249 -28.48 11.02 -3.95
N ALA A 250 -28.55 11.66 -2.78
CA ALA A 250 -29.76 12.32 -2.27
C ALA A 250 -29.98 13.67 -2.96
N ARG A 251 -28.93 14.48 -3.08
CA ARG A 251 -28.97 15.76 -3.81
C ARG A 251 -29.35 15.53 -5.27
N LEU A 252 -28.77 14.52 -5.91
CA LEU A 252 -29.11 14.16 -7.30
C LEU A 252 -30.58 13.80 -7.50
N ARG A 253 -31.24 13.16 -6.51
CA ARG A 253 -32.69 12.88 -6.59
C ARG A 253 -33.52 14.14 -6.51
N VAL A 254 -33.17 15.05 -5.61
CA VAL A 254 -33.87 16.33 -5.44
C VAL A 254 -33.76 17.14 -6.73
N TRP A 255 -32.56 17.25 -7.30
CA TRP A 255 -32.33 17.95 -8.55
C TRP A 255 -33.06 17.29 -9.73
N ALA A 256 -33.05 15.96 -9.85
CA ALA A 256 -33.80 15.26 -10.90
C ALA A 256 -35.30 15.53 -10.87
N ALA A 257 -35.90 15.63 -9.68
CA ALA A 257 -37.31 16.02 -9.54
C ALA A 257 -37.53 17.49 -9.94
N ARG A 258 -36.64 18.40 -9.52
CA ARG A 258 -36.72 19.83 -9.83
C ARG A 258 -36.50 20.15 -11.30
N VAL A 259 -35.64 19.39 -12.00
CA VAL A 259 -35.41 19.56 -13.45
C VAL A 259 -36.71 19.50 -14.23
N LEU A 260 -37.70 18.72 -13.80
CA LEU A 260 -38.97 18.60 -14.52
C LEU A 260 -39.77 19.91 -14.51
N THR A 261 -39.70 20.69 -13.43
CA THR A 261 -40.53 21.90 -13.23
C THR A 261 -39.77 23.21 -13.25
N ALA A 262 -38.45 23.20 -13.08
CA ALA A 262 -37.63 24.43 -13.03
C ALA A 262 -37.54 25.13 -14.39
N ASP A 263 -37.57 26.46 -14.39
CA ASP A 263 -37.47 27.28 -15.61
C ASP A 263 -36.03 27.71 -15.93
N SER A 264 -35.07 27.42 -15.04
CA SER A 264 -33.65 27.70 -15.23
C SER A 264 -32.78 26.65 -14.53
N ILE A 265 -31.50 26.60 -14.92
CA ILE A 265 -30.50 25.71 -14.32
C ILE A 265 -30.29 26.07 -12.84
N ASP A 266 -30.22 27.34 -12.49
CA ASP A 266 -30.01 27.78 -11.10
C ASP A 266 -31.14 27.32 -10.17
N ALA A 267 -32.39 27.39 -10.63
CA ALA A 267 -33.57 26.92 -9.88
C ALA A 267 -33.59 25.39 -9.66
N VAL A 268 -32.80 24.62 -10.40
CA VAL A 268 -32.62 23.18 -10.13
C VAL A 268 -31.73 22.98 -8.90
N PHE A 269 -30.70 23.82 -8.76
CA PHE A 269 -29.62 23.66 -7.78
C PHE A 269 -29.88 24.34 -6.42
N GLU A 270 -30.86 25.25 -6.33
CA GLU A 270 -31.40 25.84 -5.07
C GLU A 270 -32.14 24.83 -4.20
#